data_AF-A0A2N6ERV9-F1
#
_entry.id   AF-A0A2N6ERV9-F1
#
_cell.length_a   1.000
_cell.length_b   1.000
_cell.length_c   1.000
_cell.angle_alpha   90.00
_cell.angle_beta   90.00
_cell.angle_gamma   90.00
#
_symmetry.space_group_name_H-M   'P 1'
#
loop_
_entity.id
_entity.type
_entity.pdbx_description
1 polymer ?
#
loop_
_entity_poly.entity_id
_entity_poly.type
_entity_poly.pdbx_seq_one_letter_code
_entity_poly.pdbx_strand_id
1 'polypeptide(L)'
;MKNALLVALCVLCFVAFSSSAFAASGWRAGKETYKNNCMSCHKRGGEAERLKLNQWSKAKWTKFFGEDKKGMHEEPWGKMSEKEKDDLLKYFHKYAKDDHTRLGCG
;
A
#
# COMPACT_ATOMS: atom_id res chain seq x y z
N MET A 1 -32.54 -35.47 2.24
CA MET A 1 -32.52 -34.17 1.53
C MET A 1 -32.40 -32.97 2.46
N LYS A 2 -33.10 -32.93 3.61
CA LYS A 2 -33.02 -31.81 4.60
C LYS A 2 -31.61 -31.53 5.13
N ASN A 3 -30.82 -32.58 5.37
CA ASN A 3 -29.47 -32.45 5.95
C ASN A 3 -28.44 -31.93 4.92
N ALA A 4 -28.62 -32.22 3.63
CA ALA A 4 -27.74 -31.73 2.56
C ALA A 4 -27.94 -30.22 2.31
N LEU A 5 -29.17 -29.73 2.45
CA LEU A 5 -29.50 -28.30 2.35
C LEU A 5 -28.93 -27.48 3.52
N LEU A 6 -28.94 -28.04 4.73
CA LEU A 6 -28.32 -27.43 5.92
C LEU A 6 -26.80 -27.36 5.81
N VAL A 7 -26.15 -28.42 5.29
CA VAL A 7 -24.69 -28.44 5.07
C VAL A 7 -24.28 -27.44 3.99
N ALA A 8 -25.03 -27.35 2.88
CA ALA A 8 -24.77 -26.37 1.82
C ALA A 8 -24.91 -24.92 2.32
N LEU A 9 -25.90 -24.64 3.19
CA LEU A 9 -26.11 -23.31 3.77
C LEU A 9 -24.97 -22.92 4.74
N CYS A 10 -24.46 -23.85 5.54
CA CYS A 10 -23.34 -23.59 6.45
C CYS A 10 -22.01 -23.32 5.71
N VAL A 11 -21.77 -24.00 4.58
CA VAL A 11 -20.57 -23.77 3.76
C VAL A 11 -20.60 -22.40 3.09
N LEU A 12 -21.76 -21.95 2.61
CA LEU A 12 -21.95 -20.61 2.02
C LEU A 12 -21.67 -19.48 3.01
N CYS A 13 -22.04 -19.65 4.29
CA CYS A 13 -21.76 -18.66 5.34
C CYS A 13 -20.27 -18.56 5.71
N PHE A 14 -19.49 -19.64 5.55
CA PHE A 14 -18.06 -19.64 5.87
C PHE A 14 -17.20 -18.90 4.82
N VAL A 15 -17.62 -18.87 3.55
CA VAL A 15 -16.88 -18.18 2.48
C VAL A 15 -16.97 -16.65 2.64
N ALA A 16 -18.07 -16.14 3.19
CA ALA A 16 -18.33 -14.71 3.31
C ALA A 16 -17.44 -13.96 4.33
N PHE A 17 -16.77 -14.67 5.25
CA PHE A 17 -16.01 -14.04 6.35
C PHE A 17 -14.48 -14.05 6.17
N SER A 18 -13.98 -14.53 5.03
CA SER A 18 -12.53 -14.73 4.81
C SER A 18 -11.75 -13.47 4.38
N SER A 19 -12.39 -12.30 4.21
CA SER A 19 -11.76 -11.12 3.60
C SER A 19 -11.11 -10.11 4.56
N SER A 20 -11.23 -10.27 5.88
CA SER A 20 -10.80 -9.23 6.84
C SER A 20 -9.34 -9.32 7.32
N ALA A 21 -8.58 -10.36 6.96
CA ALA A 21 -7.21 -10.55 7.43
C ALA A 21 -6.12 -9.82 6.59
N PHE A 22 -6.45 -9.26 5.42
CA PHE A 22 -5.45 -8.69 4.50
C PHE A 22 -5.10 -7.21 4.73
N ALA A 23 -5.78 -6.51 5.63
CA ALA A 23 -5.54 -5.08 5.85
C ALA A 23 -4.18 -4.78 6.52
N ALA A 24 -3.64 -5.71 7.33
CA ALA A 24 -2.40 -5.50 8.08
C ALA A 24 -1.11 -5.90 7.34
N SER A 25 -1.21 -6.64 6.22
CA SER A 25 -0.05 -7.19 5.51
C SER A 25 0.48 -6.28 4.39
N GLY A 26 -0.39 -5.48 3.75
CA GLY A 26 -0.05 -4.74 2.54
C GLY A 26 1.13 -3.77 2.65
N TRP A 27 1.27 -3.06 3.78
CA TRP A 27 2.36 -2.08 3.94
C TRP A 27 3.78 -2.69 3.89
N ARG A 28 3.92 -3.99 4.21
CA ARG A 28 5.22 -4.68 4.09
C ARG A 28 5.58 -4.93 2.64
N ALA A 29 4.61 -5.34 1.82
CA ALA A 29 4.78 -5.44 0.37
C ALA A 29 5.02 -4.06 -0.27
N GLY A 30 4.33 -3.03 0.23
CA GLY A 30 4.58 -1.64 -0.16
C GLY A 30 6.00 -1.17 0.14
N LYS A 31 6.57 -1.56 1.29
CA LYS A 31 7.98 -1.27 1.62
C LYS A 31 8.95 -1.89 0.61
N GLU A 32 8.65 -3.08 0.12
CA GLU A 32 9.48 -3.74 -0.89
C GLU A 32 9.39 -3.02 -2.24
N THR A 33 8.16 -2.69 -2.66
CA THR A 33 7.91 -1.86 -3.85
C THR A 33 8.63 -0.52 -3.78
N TYR A 34 8.62 0.14 -2.61
CA TYR A 34 9.33 1.38 -2.36
C TYR A 34 10.84 1.26 -2.57
N LYS A 35 11.46 0.20 -2.05
CA LYS A 35 12.91 -0.02 -2.19
C LYS A 35 13.31 -0.30 -3.63
N ASN A 36 12.53 -1.12 -4.33
CA ASN A 36 12.89 -1.60 -5.66
C ASN A 36 12.60 -0.54 -6.74
N ASN A 37 11.54 0.23 -6.57
CA ASN A 37 11.10 1.19 -7.57
C ASN A 37 11.46 2.62 -7.18
N CYS A 38 10.97 3.12 -6.05
CA CYS A 38 11.15 4.53 -5.69
C CYS A 38 12.61 4.86 -5.35
N MET A 39 13.29 3.98 -4.61
CA MET A 39 14.67 4.21 -4.17
C MET A 39 15.72 3.99 -5.26
N SER A 40 15.34 3.51 -6.45
CA SER A 40 16.24 3.46 -7.60
C SER A 40 16.78 4.86 -7.92
N CYS A 41 15.89 5.86 -7.96
CA CYS A 41 16.22 7.27 -8.21
C CYS A 41 16.33 8.10 -6.93
N HIS A 42 15.49 7.87 -5.91
CA HIS A 42 15.40 8.71 -4.70
C HIS A 42 16.38 8.34 -3.57
N LYS A 43 17.39 7.49 -3.83
CA LYS A 43 18.46 7.17 -2.87
C LYS A 43 19.34 8.38 -2.56
N ARG A 44 20.13 8.28 -1.50
CA ARG A 44 21.12 9.32 -1.15
C ARG A 44 22.13 9.45 -2.30
N GLY A 45 22.22 10.63 -2.91
CA GLY A 45 23.06 10.89 -4.08
C GLY A 45 22.55 10.24 -5.37
N GLY A 46 21.28 9.84 -5.41
CA GLY A 46 20.63 9.38 -6.64
C GLY A 46 20.27 10.55 -7.58
N GLU A 47 19.63 10.20 -8.68
CA GLU A 47 19.25 11.14 -9.75
C GLU A 47 18.13 12.10 -9.33
N ALA A 48 17.33 11.72 -8.33
CA ALA A 48 16.23 12.52 -7.81
C ALA A 48 16.50 12.98 -6.37
N GLU A 49 15.82 14.05 -5.95
CA GLU A 49 15.88 14.51 -4.57
C GLU A 49 15.49 13.38 -3.61
N ARG A 50 16.17 13.29 -2.47
CA ARG A 50 15.90 12.24 -1.47
C ARG A 50 14.44 12.27 -1.01
N LEU A 51 13.75 11.16 -1.24
CA LEU A 51 12.36 10.98 -0.83
C LEU A 51 12.23 10.85 0.70
N LYS A 52 11.40 11.71 1.30
CA LYS A 52 11.08 11.70 2.73
C LYS A 52 9.62 11.33 2.92
N LEU A 53 9.32 10.16 3.48
CA LEU A 53 7.93 9.70 3.64
C LEU A 53 7.09 10.62 4.55
N ASN A 54 7.74 11.26 5.53
CA ASN A 54 7.10 12.18 6.48
C ASN A 54 7.01 13.63 5.98
N GLN A 55 7.31 13.90 4.71
CA GLN A 55 7.23 15.26 4.18
C GLN A 55 5.79 15.75 4.04
N TRP A 56 4.84 14.84 3.77
CA TRP A 56 3.43 15.14 3.50
C TRP A 56 2.49 14.34 4.40
N SER A 57 1.25 14.83 4.52
CA SER A 57 0.16 14.12 5.21
C SER A 57 -0.36 12.95 4.39
N LYS A 58 -1.12 12.05 5.03
CA LYS A 58 -1.83 10.96 4.35
C LYS A 58 -2.69 11.49 3.20
N ALA A 59 -3.49 12.52 3.44
CA ALA A 59 -4.35 13.11 2.41
C ALA A 59 -3.57 13.59 1.18
N LYS A 60 -2.40 14.22 1.37
CA LYS A 60 -1.57 14.68 0.26
C LYS A 60 -0.89 13.52 -0.46
N TRP A 61 -0.49 12.46 0.25
CA TRP A 61 -0.01 11.23 -0.38
C TRP A 61 -1.10 10.53 -1.19
N THR A 62 -2.31 10.36 -0.65
CA THR A 62 -3.46 9.80 -1.40
C THR A 62 -3.69 10.58 -2.69
N LYS A 63 -3.69 11.91 -2.62
CA LYS A 63 -3.84 12.75 -3.81
C LYS A 63 -2.73 12.49 -4.83
N PHE A 64 -1.46 12.49 -4.41
CA PHE A 64 -0.35 12.17 -5.30
C PHE A 64 -0.52 10.79 -5.94
N PHE A 65 -0.92 9.77 -5.19
CA PHE A 65 -1.09 8.41 -5.73
C PHE A 65 -2.26 8.31 -6.72
N GLY A 66 -3.32 9.10 -6.53
CA GLY A 66 -4.50 9.11 -7.42
C GLY A 66 -4.34 9.95 -8.70
N GLU A 67 -3.28 10.75 -8.82
CA GLU A 67 -2.98 11.51 -10.04
C GLU A 67 -2.22 10.66 -11.06
N ASP A 68 -2.47 10.88 -12.35
CA ASP A 68 -1.66 10.27 -13.40
C ASP A 68 -0.19 10.70 -13.31
N LYS A 69 0.72 9.74 -13.43
CA LYS A 69 2.15 10.02 -13.44
C LYS A 69 2.61 10.40 -14.83
N LYS A 70 3.47 11.42 -14.87
CA LYS A 70 4.04 11.97 -16.11
C LYS A 70 5.56 12.04 -15.98
N GLY A 71 6.24 12.08 -17.14
CA GLY A 71 7.69 12.21 -17.20
C GLY A 71 8.40 11.01 -16.57
N MET A 72 9.45 11.25 -15.78
CA MET A 72 10.27 10.19 -15.17
C MET A 72 9.51 9.22 -14.25
N HIS A 73 8.30 9.57 -13.83
CA HIS A 73 7.47 8.68 -13.02
C HIS A 73 6.55 7.78 -13.87
N GLU A 74 6.34 8.06 -15.16
CA GLU A 74 5.37 7.36 -16.00
C GLU A 74 5.72 5.87 -16.15
N GLU A 75 6.96 5.57 -16.53
CA GLU A 75 7.45 4.20 -16.70
C GLU A 75 7.42 3.37 -15.40
N PRO A 76 8.03 3.82 -14.27
CA PRO A 76 7.99 3.03 -13.04
C PRO A 76 6.58 2.87 -12.47
N TRP A 77 5.68 3.87 -12.60
CA TRP A 77 4.29 3.69 -12.16
C TRP A 77 3.47 2.81 -13.10
N GLY A 78 3.72 2.88 -14.41
CA GLY A 78 3.01 2.10 -15.42
C GLY A 78 3.29 0.61 -15.33
N LYS A 79 4.44 0.23 -14.78
CA LYS A 79 4.82 -1.17 -14.51
C LYS A 79 4.21 -1.76 -13.24
N MET A 80 3.67 -0.93 -12.34
CA MET A 80 3.06 -1.39 -11.09
C MET A 80 1.61 -1.80 -11.31
N SER A 81 1.23 -2.94 -10.75
CA SER A 81 -0.17 -3.32 -10.59
C SER A 81 -0.90 -2.38 -9.63
N GLU A 82 -2.23 -2.31 -9.73
CA GLU A 82 -3.05 -1.52 -8.80
C GLU A 82 -2.86 -1.96 -7.35
N LYS A 83 -2.63 -3.26 -7.13
CA LYS A 83 -2.33 -3.80 -5.80
C LYS A 83 -1.00 -3.28 -5.25
N GLU A 84 0.04 -3.22 -6.07
CA GLU A 84 1.34 -2.68 -5.66
C GLU A 84 1.22 -1.19 -5.34
N LYS A 85 0.44 -0.43 -6.13
CA LYS A 85 0.17 0.99 -5.86
C LYS A 85 -0.55 1.18 -4.53
N ASP A 86 -1.57 0.37 -4.24
CA ASP A 86 -2.31 0.40 -2.97
C ASP A 86 -1.42 0.02 -1.77
N ASP A 87 -0.66 -1.07 -1.90
CA ASP A 87 0.28 -1.52 -0.86
C ASP A 87 1.37 -0.46 -0.59
N LEU A 88 1.87 0.18 -1.65
CA LEU A 88 2.81 1.30 -1.57
C LEU A 88 2.19 2.52 -0.88
N LEU A 89 0.94 2.88 -1.19
CA LEU A 89 0.24 3.96 -0.49
C LEU A 89 0.09 3.67 1.01
N LYS A 90 -0.27 2.43 1.38
CA LYS A 90 -0.33 2.00 2.79
C LYS A 90 1.03 2.14 3.48
N TYR A 91 2.12 1.85 2.78
CA TYR A 91 3.47 2.09 3.28
C TYR A 91 3.72 3.58 3.52
N PHE A 92 3.39 4.45 2.57
CA PHE A 92 3.57 5.90 2.73
C PHE A 92 2.72 6.45 3.88
N HIS A 93 1.48 6.01 4.03
CA HIS A 93 0.60 6.41 5.13
C HIS A 93 1.16 6.06 6.52
N LYS A 94 1.84 4.91 6.67
CA LYS A 94 2.46 4.47 7.93
C LYS A 94 3.63 5.36 8.41
N TYR A 95 4.14 6.21 7.53
CA TYR A 95 5.26 7.11 7.81
C TYR A 95 4.93 8.56 7.45
N ALA A 96 3.65 8.86 7.18
CA ALA A 96 3.19 10.19 6.84
C ALA A 96 3.35 11.15 8.03
N LYS A 97 3.38 12.46 7.74
CA LYS A 97 3.61 13.52 8.74
C LYS A 97 2.60 13.47 9.91
N ASP A 98 1.37 13.14 9.60
CA ASP A 98 0.20 13.05 10.47
C ASP A 98 -0.05 11.63 11.00
N ASP A 99 0.90 10.70 10.81
CA ASP A 99 0.83 9.38 11.41
C ASP A 99 1.49 9.36 12.80
N HIS A 100 0.66 9.50 13.83
CA HIS A 100 1.09 9.51 15.23
C HIS A 100 1.28 8.11 15.84
N THR A 101 1.21 7.02 15.04
CA THR A 101 1.41 5.66 15.56
C THR A 101 2.85 5.40 16.04
N ARG A 102 3.76 6.38 15.88
CA ARG A 102 5.16 6.38 16.32
C ARG A 102 5.43 7.30 17.51
N LEU A 103 4.49 7.46 18.45
CA LEU A 103 4.70 8.21 19.71
C LEU A 103 5.62 7.45 20.70
N GLY A 104 6.76 6.98 20.21
CA GLY A 104 7.81 6.36 21.02
C GLY A 104 9.06 6.22 20.17
N CYS A 105 10.05 7.08 20.46
CA CYS A 105 11.42 6.83 20.06
C CYS A 105 11.84 5.45 20.59
N GLY A 106 12.32 4.59 19.69
CA GLY A 106 13.33 3.60 20.07
C GLY A 106 14.68 4.30 20.01
#